data_AF-A0A959PJV8-F1
#
_entry.id   AF-A0A959PJV8-F1
#
_cell.length_a   1.000
_cell.length_b   1.000
_cell.length_c   1.000
_cell.angle_alpha   90.00
_cell.angle_beta   90.00
_cell.angle_gamma   90.00
#
_symmetry.space_group_name_H-M   'P 1'
#
loop_
_entity.id
_entity.type
_entity.pdbx_description
1 polymer ?
#
loop_
_entity_poly.entity_id
_entity_poly.type
_entity_poly.pdbx_seq_one_letter_code
_entity_poly.pdbx_strand_id
1 'polypeptide(L)'
;MKRFLIILMTVLFTVQLFSQEIEIPRSYERQIKRQSKKVERLEEKHDVVLDPEATIPLLQTFDNDPTAIENWGIKYLEFDQYRDKIKAKKDKRKVLIVIFDTAGELTHPSLLKAALKGYSYTGEPLADEHGHATHVAGIMASDFTNIGLLQVLIDEGYVKLLPAKILHNQGWGDKPEIIAGVKDILNKVQVYVDNGWLVIFNNSWG
;
A
#
# COMPACT_ATOMS: atom_id res chain seq x y z
N MET A 1 -8.54 33.20 -35.96
CA MET A 1 -7.39 32.36 -36.38
C MET A 1 -6.11 32.64 -35.57
N LYS A 2 -5.57 33.87 -35.52
CA LYS A 2 -4.32 34.17 -34.78
C LYS A 2 -4.34 33.81 -33.28
N ARG A 3 -5.48 34.01 -32.58
CA ARG A 3 -5.62 33.65 -31.16
C ARG A 3 -5.62 32.14 -30.90
N PHE A 4 -6.13 31.34 -31.83
CA PHE A 4 -6.15 29.87 -31.74
C PHE A 4 -4.76 29.29 -31.95
N LEU A 5 -3.97 29.88 -32.86
CA LEU A 5 -2.59 29.47 -33.12
C LEU A 5 -1.67 29.75 -31.91
N ILE A 6 -1.90 30.87 -31.20
CA ILE A 6 -1.14 31.23 -29.99
C ILE A 6 -1.47 30.27 -28.84
N ILE A 7 -2.74 29.89 -28.66
CA ILE A 7 -3.15 28.89 -27.65
C ILE A 7 -2.56 27.52 -27.99
N LEU A 8 -2.59 27.10 -29.27
CA LEU A 8 -2.01 25.84 -29.70
C LEU A 8 -0.48 25.80 -29.47
N MET A 9 0.22 26.90 -29.79
CA MET A 9 1.67 27.02 -29.54
C MET A 9 2.01 27.05 -28.05
N THR A 10 1.18 27.67 -27.19
CA THR A 10 1.43 27.67 -25.74
C THR A 10 1.17 26.29 -25.14
N VAL A 11 0.15 25.56 -25.58
CA VAL A 11 -0.09 24.16 -25.18
C VAL A 11 1.05 23.25 -25.66
N LEU A 12 1.55 23.43 -26.88
CA LEU A 12 2.72 22.68 -27.40
C LEU A 12 4.00 22.99 -26.62
N PHE A 13 4.20 24.23 -26.16
CA PHE A 13 5.36 24.61 -25.37
C PHE A 13 5.29 24.12 -23.91
N THR A 14 4.09 24.01 -23.33
CA THR A 14 3.93 23.46 -21.96
C THR A 14 4.07 21.95 -21.91
N VAL A 15 3.77 21.24 -23.01
CA VAL A 15 3.93 19.77 -23.06
C VAL A 15 5.40 19.35 -23.11
N GLN A 16 6.33 20.22 -23.55
CA GLN A 16 7.76 19.89 -23.59
C GLN A 16 8.52 20.11 -22.27
N LEU A 17 7.89 20.68 -21.23
CA LEU A 17 8.58 21.07 -19.99
C LEU A 17 8.50 20.03 -18.85
N PHE A 18 7.89 18.86 -19.08
CA PHE A 18 7.78 17.79 -18.06
C PHE A 18 8.57 16.52 -18.37
N SER A 19 9.50 16.55 -19.33
CA SER A 19 10.58 15.57 -19.35
C SER A 19 11.75 16.16 -18.58
N GLN A 20 11.77 16.02 -17.25
CA GLN A 20 13.02 16.20 -16.53
C GLN A 20 13.99 15.16 -17.10
N GLU A 21 15.06 15.61 -17.78
CA GLU A 21 16.23 14.77 -17.95
C GLU A 21 16.77 14.49 -16.55
N ILE A 22 16.32 13.39 -15.95
CA ILE A 22 16.92 12.88 -14.73
C ILE A 22 18.33 12.50 -15.15
N GLU A 23 19.31 13.32 -14.77
CA GLU A 23 20.72 13.03 -15.03
C GLU A 23 21.07 11.79 -14.20
N ILE A 24 20.96 10.64 -14.83
CA ILE A 24 21.21 9.35 -14.21
C ILE A 24 22.67 9.36 -13.75
N PRO A 25 22.96 9.18 -12.45
CA PRO A 25 24.34 9.19 -11.99
C PRO A 25 25.13 8.12 -12.74
N ARG A 26 26.33 8.45 -13.22
CA ARG A 26 27.17 7.54 -14.03
C ARG A 26 27.39 6.17 -13.38
N SER A 27 27.29 6.08 -12.06
CA SER A 27 27.34 4.81 -11.32
C SER A 27 26.24 3.82 -11.74
N TYR A 28 25.06 4.31 -12.15
CA TYR A 28 23.90 3.50 -12.52
C TYR A 28 23.84 3.15 -14.01
N GLU A 29 24.58 3.83 -14.90
CA GLU A 29 24.56 3.57 -16.36
C GLU A 29 24.80 2.09 -16.69
N ARG A 30 25.76 1.46 -16.01
CA ARG A 30 26.07 0.03 -16.20
C ARG A 30 24.91 -0.87 -15.76
N GLN A 31 24.25 -0.54 -14.66
CA GLN A 31 23.12 -1.30 -14.14
C GLN A 31 21.93 -1.18 -15.08
N ILE A 32 21.63 0.03 -15.57
CA ILE A 32 20.54 0.28 -16.51
C ILE A 32 20.80 -0.43 -17.83
N LYS A 33 22.01 -0.33 -18.39
CA LYS A 33 22.37 -1.05 -19.62
C LYS A 33 22.29 -2.57 -19.47
N ARG A 34 22.53 -3.10 -18.26
CA ARG A 34 22.37 -4.52 -17.96
C ARG A 34 20.89 -4.91 -17.90
N GLN A 35 20.05 -4.08 -17.28
CA GLN A 35 18.61 -4.31 -17.21
C GLN A 35 17.97 -4.18 -18.59
N SER A 36 18.32 -3.17 -19.38
CA SER A 36 17.78 -3.00 -20.73
C SER A 36 18.09 -4.19 -21.64
N LYS A 37 19.34 -4.67 -21.63
CA LYS A 37 19.71 -5.91 -22.35
C LYS A 37 18.99 -7.15 -21.83
N LYS A 38 18.62 -7.17 -20.55
CA LYS A 38 17.85 -8.28 -19.98
C LYS A 38 16.41 -8.23 -20.49
N VAL A 39 15.80 -7.04 -20.53
CA VAL A 39 14.45 -6.82 -21.08
C VAL A 39 14.41 -7.17 -22.56
N GLU A 40 15.34 -6.68 -23.37
CA GLU A 40 15.44 -6.97 -24.80
C GLU A 40 15.51 -8.49 -25.09
N ARG A 41 16.32 -9.22 -24.32
CA ARG A 41 16.38 -10.70 -24.41
C ARG A 41 15.08 -11.39 -24.01
N LEU A 42 14.34 -10.81 -23.07
CA LEU A 42 13.06 -11.34 -22.65
C LEU A 42 12.02 -11.09 -23.74
N GLU A 43 12.07 -9.93 -24.40
CA GLU A 43 11.14 -9.52 -25.47
C GLU A 43 11.32 -10.36 -26.73
N GLU A 44 12.56 -10.74 -27.05
CA GLU A 44 12.82 -11.72 -28.11
C GLU A 44 12.25 -13.11 -27.81
N LYS A 45 12.10 -13.47 -26.54
CA LYS A 45 11.74 -14.83 -26.10
C LYS A 45 10.26 -15.00 -25.76
N HIS A 46 9.57 -13.95 -25.33
CA HIS A 46 8.20 -14.01 -24.85
C HIS A 46 7.33 -12.98 -25.56
N ASP A 47 6.11 -13.37 -25.91
CA ASP A 47 5.14 -12.49 -26.57
C ASP A 47 4.71 -11.30 -25.70
N VAL A 48 4.84 -11.45 -24.38
CA VAL A 48 4.58 -10.40 -23.39
C VAL A 48 5.73 -10.36 -22.40
N VAL A 49 6.35 -9.19 -22.29
CA VAL A 49 7.32 -8.87 -21.25
C VAL A 49 6.76 -7.73 -20.43
N LEU A 50 6.63 -7.96 -19.13
CA LEU A 50 6.27 -6.90 -18.22
C LEU A 50 7.51 -6.10 -17.89
N ASP A 51 7.43 -4.80 -18.13
CA ASP A 51 8.36 -3.88 -17.51
C ASP A 51 8.28 -4.00 -15.98
N PRO A 52 9.36 -3.67 -15.26
CA PRO A 52 9.38 -3.71 -13.80
C PRO A 52 8.24 -2.92 -13.14
N GLU A 53 7.72 -1.91 -13.83
CA GLU A 53 6.62 -1.04 -13.39
C GLU A 53 5.25 -1.47 -13.95
N ALA A 54 5.22 -2.41 -14.90
CA ALA A 54 3.99 -2.88 -15.50
C ALA A 54 3.29 -3.90 -14.57
N THR A 55 2.23 -3.46 -13.90
CA THR A 55 1.32 -4.36 -13.19
C THR A 55 0.26 -4.90 -14.14
N ILE A 56 0.19 -6.22 -14.30
CA ILE A 56 -1.02 -6.83 -14.87
C ILE A 56 -2.06 -6.86 -13.74
N PRO A 57 -3.26 -6.28 -13.92
CA PRO A 57 -4.36 -6.58 -13.02
C PRO A 57 -4.73 -8.04 -13.22
N LEU A 58 -4.17 -8.92 -12.39
CA LEU A 58 -4.70 -10.26 -12.26
C LEU A 58 -6.08 -10.10 -11.64
N LEU A 59 -7.12 -10.40 -12.41
CA LEU A 59 -8.41 -10.70 -11.83
C LEU A 59 -8.18 -11.90 -10.91
N GLN A 60 -8.10 -11.64 -9.59
CA GLN A 60 -8.24 -12.72 -8.64
C GLN A 60 -9.61 -13.32 -8.93
N THR A 61 -9.62 -14.53 -9.49
CA THR A 61 -10.77 -15.41 -9.35
C THR A 61 -10.81 -15.73 -7.87
N PHE A 62 -11.42 -14.83 -7.09
CA PHE A 62 -11.99 -15.23 -5.83
C PHE A 62 -13.01 -16.28 -6.23
N ASP A 63 -12.67 -17.56 -6.03
CA ASP A 63 -13.73 -18.52 -5.83
C ASP A 63 -14.62 -17.88 -4.76
N ASN A 64 -15.91 -17.72 -5.05
CA ASN A 64 -16.84 -16.99 -4.18
C ASN A 64 -16.97 -17.64 -2.79
N ASP A 65 -16.25 -18.72 -2.56
CA ASP A 65 -15.99 -19.31 -1.26
C ASP A 65 -14.65 -18.82 -0.68
N PRO A 66 -14.65 -17.76 0.15
CA PRO A 66 -13.46 -17.30 0.86
C PRO A 66 -12.86 -18.36 1.82
N THR A 67 -13.54 -19.49 2.05
CA THR A 67 -12.97 -20.62 2.79
C THR A 67 -12.15 -21.57 1.92
N ALA A 68 -12.35 -21.56 0.59
CA ALA A 68 -11.61 -22.38 -0.38
C ALA A 68 -10.24 -21.78 -0.75
N ILE A 69 -10.01 -20.51 -0.44
CA ILE A 69 -8.74 -19.82 -0.73
C ILE A 69 -7.68 -20.28 0.27
N GLU A 70 -6.79 -21.17 -0.17
CA GLU A 70 -5.59 -21.53 0.57
C GLU A 70 -4.55 -20.41 0.42
N ASN A 71 -4.42 -19.55 1.44
CA ASN A 71 -3.37 -18.54 1.47
C ASN A 71 -2.02 -19.21 1.79
N TRP A 72 -1.20 -19.36 0.75
CA TRP A 72 0.11 -19.98 0.85
C TRP A 72 1.01 -19.33 1.91
N GLY A 73 0.85 -18.02 2.17
CA GLY A 73 1.63 -17.28 3.15
C GLY A 73 1.27 -17.67 4.59
N ILE A 74 -0.02 -17.81 4.89
CA ILE A 74 -0.50 -18.29 6.19
C ILE A 74 -0.03 -19.73 6.44
N LYS A 75 -0.10 -20.58 5.40
CA LYS A 75 0.38 -21.96 5.45
C LYS A 75 1.90 -22.03 5.69
N TYR A 76 2.67 -21.26 4.93
CA TYR A 76 4.13 -21.23 5.04
C TYR A 76 4.61 -20.73 6.40
N LEU A 77 3.94 -19.72 6.97
CA LEU A 77 4.20 -19.23 8.33
C LEU A 77 3.63 -20.15 9.41
N GLU A 78 2.91 -21.20 9.01
CA GLU A 78 2.18 -22.14 9.87
C GLU A 78 1.32 -21.42 10.92
N PHE A 79 0.74 -20.26 10.57
CA PHE A 79 0.11 -19.39 11.56
C PHE A 79 -1.16 -20.02 12.16
N ASP A 80 -1.85 -20.85 11.37
CA ASP A 80 -3.09 -21.50 11.79
C ASP A 80 -2.93 -22.39 13.02
N GLN A 81 -1.78 -23.06 13.19
CA GLN A 81 -1.53 -23.90 14.36
C GLN A 81 -1.34 -23.09 15.67
N TYR A 82 -1.12 -21.79 15.58
CA TYR A 82 -0.90 -20.91 16.74
C TYR A 82 -2.14 -20.12 17.15
N ARG A 83 -3.23 -20.15 16.38
CA ARG A 83 -4.44 -19.35 16.66
C ARG A 83 -5.01 -19.60 18.05
N ASP A 84 -5.17 -20.86 18.45
CA ASP A 84 -5.70 -21.21 19.78
C ASP A 84 -4.78 -20.77 20.91
N LYS A 85 -3.46 -20.86 20.70
CA LYS A 85 -2.46 -20.38 21.67
C LYS A 85 -2.50 -18.86 21.81
N ILE A 86 -2.65 -18.13 20.70
CA ILE A 86 -2.82 -16.68 20.69
C ILE A 86 -4.11 -16.31 21.43
N LYS A 87 -5.22 -16.99 21.14
CA LYS A 87 -6.52 -16.78 21.79
C LYS A 87 -6.47 -17.06 23.29
N ALA A 88 -5.81 -18.13 23.73
CA ALA A 88 -5.70 -18.49 25.14
C ALA A 88 -4.79 -17.57 25.97
N LYS A 89 -3.94 -16.76 25.33
CA LYS A 89 -3.05 -15.83 26.03
C LYS A 89 -3.85 -14.74 26.77
N LYS A 90 -3.61 -14.60 28.07
CA LYS A 90 -4.35 -13.66 28.94
C LYS A 90 -3.82 -12.22 28.85
N ASP A 91 -2.51 -12.06 28.91
CA ASP A 91 -1.86 -10.73 28.99
C ASP A 91 -1.60 -10.13 27.60
N LYS A 92 -2.66 -9.92 26.84
CA LYS A 92 -2.60 -9.28 25.51
C LYS A 92 -2.55 -7.77 25.66
N ARG A 93 -1.71 -7.11 24.86
CA ARG A 93 -1.63 -5.65 24.77
C ARG A 93 -2.40 -5.18 23.54
N LYS A 94 -3.08 -4.04 23.64
CA LYS A 94 -3.69 -3.40 22.47
C LYS A 94 -2.61 -2.92 21.50
N VAL A 95 -2.87 -3.08 20.21
CA VAL A 95 -1.95 -2.75 19.12
C VAL A 95 -2.65 -1.80 18.16
N LEU A 96 -1.99 -0.68 17.88
CA LEU A 96 -2.34 0.22 16.79
C LEU A 96 -1.35 -0.02 15.65
N ILE A 97 -1.85 -0.32 14.47
CA ILE A 97 -1.03 -0.42 13.26
C ILE A 97 -1.35 0.80 12.39
N VAL A 98 -0.36 1.66 12.17
CA VAL A 98 -0.48 2.73 11.19
C VAL A 98 -0.03 2.22 9.84
N ILE A 99 -0.84 2.47 8.81
CA ILE A 99 -0.56 2.10 7.42
C ILE A 99 -0.27 3.40 6.66
N PHE A 100 1.00 3.66 6.40
CA PHE A 100 1.47 4.79 5.59
C PHE A 100 1.50 4.39 4.12
N ASP A 101 0.48 4.74 3.35
CA ASP A 101 0.24 4.15 2.02
C ASP A 101 -0.76 5.01 1.19
N THR A 102 -1.49 4.42 0.23
CA THR A 102 -2.54 5.05 -0.62
C THR A 102 -3.86 5.30 0.10
N ALA A 103 -3.91 5.07 1.42
CA ALA A 103 -5.08 4.94 2.30
C ALA A 103 -5.95 3.74 1.99
N GLY A 104 -6.40 2.99 3.00
CA GLY A 104 -7.16 1.75 2.80
C GLY A 104 -8.68 1.96 2.85
N GLU A 105 -9.43 1.19 2.07
CA GLU A 105 -10.89 1.09 2.11
C GLU A 105 -11.32 0.35 3.38
N LEU A 106 -11.13 0.99 4.54
CA LEU A 106 -11.49 0.41 5.83
C LEU A 106 -13.01 0.33 6.06
N THR A 107 -13.81 0.84 5.11
CA THR A 107 -15.25 0.61 5.01
C THR A 107 -15.58 -0.77 4.43
N HIS A 108 -14.61 -1.48 3.85
CA HIS A 108 -14.80 -2.83 3.36
C HIS A 108 -15.28 -3.74 4.51
N PRO A 109 -16.33 -4.56 4.32
CA PRO A 109 -16.94 -5.35 5.40
C PRO A 109 -15.92 -6.16 6.21
N SER A 110 -14.91 -6.71 5.52
CA SER A 110 -13.87 -7.53 6.17
C SER A 110 -12.86 -6.76 7.01
N LEU A 111 -12.81 -5.43 6.91
CA LEU A 111 -11.85 -4.56 7.62
C LEU A 111 -12.52 -3.73 8.73
N LEU A 112 -13.86 -3.64 8.74
CA LEU A 112 -14.63 -2.78 9.63
C LEU A 112 -14.30 -2.99 11.12
N LYS A 113 -14.05 -4.23 11.54
CA LYS A 113 -13.72 -4.55 12.94
C LYS A 113 -12.41 -3.91 13.40
N ALA A 114 -11.44 -3.77 12.52
CA ALA A 114 -10.14 -3.18 12.83
C ALA A 114 -10.09 -1.67 12.56
N ALA A 115 -11.08 -1.10 11.87
CA ALA A 115 -11.00 0.24 11.33
C ALA A 115 -10.97 1.37 12.37
N LEU A 116 -10.08 2.33 12.16
CA LEU A 116 -10.13 3.68 12.73
C LEU A 116 -10.21 4.72 11.62
N LYS A 117 -10.68 5.93 11.97
CA LYS A 117 -10.65 7.07 11.06
C LYS A 117 -9.20 7.45 10.75
N GLY A 118 -8.85 7.44 9.48
CA GLY A 118 -7.52 7.82 9.00
C GLY A 118 -7.37 9.30 8.66
N TYR A 119 -6.21 9.63 8.10
CA TYR A 119 -5.81 10.99 7.71
C TYR A 119 -5.21 10.98 6.30
N SER A 120 -5.45 12.05 5.54
CA SER A 120 -4.85 12.23 4.22
C SER A 120 -3.93 13.45 4.20
N TYR A 121 -2.77 13.29 3.57
CA TYR A 121 -1.73 14.30 3.45
C TYR A 121 -1.40 14.68 2.00
N THR A 122 -2.04 14.03 1.03
CA THR A 122 -1.85 14.23 -0.43
C THR A 122 -2.84 15.23 -1.03
N GLY A 123 -3.73 15.79 -0.21
CA GLY A 123 -4.85 16.63 -0.66
C GLY A 123 -6.02 15.84 -1.27
N GLU A 124 -5.86 14.54 -1.50
CA GLU A 124 -6.91 13.66 -2.01
C GLU A 124 -7.81 13.13 -0.88
N PRO A 125 -9.04 12.69 -1.19
CA PRO A 125 -9.87 11.95 -0.25
C PRO A 125 -9.15 10.71 0.32
N LEU A 126 -9.58 10.26 1.50
CA LEU A 126 -9.04 9.07 2.16
C LEU A 126 -9.42 7.75 1.45
N ALA A 127 -10.30 7.80 0.44
CA ALA A 127 -10.69 6.61 -0.30
C ALA A 127 -9.47 6.00 -1.01
N ASP A 128 -9.38 4.67 -0.99
CA ASP A 128 -8.32 3.95 -1.70
C ASP A 128 -8.71 3.81 -3.18
N GLU A 129 -8.31 4.75 -4.01
CA GLU A 129 -8.54 4.63 -5.47
C GLU A 129 -7.38 3.89 -6.19
N HIS A 130 -6.40 3.39 -5.43
CA HIS A 130 -5.31 2.55 -5.96
C HIS A 130 -5.48 1.06 -5.58
N GLY A 131 -5.94 0.78 -4.36
CA GLY A 131 -6.13 -0.57 -3.81
C GLY A 131 -4.92 -1.15 -3.08
N HIS A 132 -3.75 -0.48 -3.11
CA HIS A 132 -2.52 -1.00 -2.49
C HIS A 132 -2.64 -1.06 -0.97
N ALA A 133 -3.07 0.03 -0.35
CA ALA A 133 -3.28 0.08 1.09
C ALA A 133 -4.40 -0.87 1.57
N THR A 134 -5.47 -1.05 0.79
CA THR A 134 -6.54 -2.01 1.09
C THR A 134 -6.03 -3.44 1.05
N HIS A 135 -5.18 -3.77 0.08
CA HIS A 135 -4.53 -5.08 0.02
C HIS A 135 -3.59 -5.30 1.22
N VAL A 136 -2.76 -4.31 1.56
CA VAL A 136 -1.89 -4.32 2.74
C VAL A 136 -2.71 -4.50 4.03
N ALA A 137 -3.81 -3.76 4.18
CA ALA A 137 -4.73 -3.90 5.32
C ALA A 137 -5.38 -5.29 5.36
N GLY A 138 -5.78 -5.84 4.21
CA GLY A 138 -6.36 -7.18 4.08
C GLY A 138 -5.48 -8.29 4.63
N ILE A 139 -4.19 -8.30 4.25
CA ILE A 139 -3.19 -9.27 4.74
C ILE A 139 -3.15 -9.29 6.27
N MET A 140 -3.18 -8.11 6.90
CA MET A 140 -3.09 -8.00 8.35
C MET A 140 -4.42 -8.29 9.03
N ALA A 141 -5.52 -7.75 8.51
CA ALA A 141 -6.69 -7.47 9.32
C ALA A 141 -8.02 -7.89 8.72
N SER A 142 -8.02 -8.62 7.60
CA SER A 142 -9.25 -9.22 7.11
C SER A 142 -9.89 -10.11 8.18
N ASP A 143 -11.20 -10.00 8.34
CA ASP A 143 -11.99 -10.85 9.23
C ASP A 143 -12.17 -12.28 8.69
N PHE A 144 -11.71 -12.58 7.47
CA PHE A 144 -11.62 -13.93 6.95
C PHE A 144 -10.37 -14.62 7.48
N THR A 145 -10.54 -15.79 8.12
CA THR A 145 -9.46 -16.58 8.73
C THR A 145 -8.30 -16.83 7.77
N ASN A 146 -8.62 -17.13 6.51
CA ASN A 146 -7.64 -17.53 5.50
C ASN A 146 -6.97 -16.32 4.82
N ILE A 147 -7.29 -15.09 5.21
CA ILE A 147 -6.70 -13.87 4.64
C ILE A 147 -6.00 -13.06 5.74
N GLY A 148 -6.72 -12.70 6.80
CA GLY A 148 -6.20 -11.80 7.83
C GLY A 148 -5.40 -12.53 8.89
N LEU A 149 -4.09 -12.23 8.93
CA LEU A 149 -3.19 -12.84 9.90
C LEU A 149 -3.58 -12.52 11.36
N LEU A 150 -4.06 -11.31 11.64
CA LEU A 150 -4.35 -10.87 13.01
C LEU A 150 -5.82 -11.07 13.42
N GLN A 151 -6.60 -11.81 12.64
CA GLN A 151 -8.05 -11.97 12.80
C GLN A 151 -8.46 -12.30 14.26
N VAL A 152 -7.78 -13.24 14.93
CA VAL A 152 -8.07 -13.62 16.33
C VAL A 152 -7.97 -12.42 17.28
N LEU A 153 -6.97 -11.57 17.10
CA LEU A 153 -6.76 -10.38 17.94
C LEU A 153 -7.75 -9.26 17.59
N ILE A 154 -8.19 -9.19 16.33
CA ILE A 154 -9.18 -8.20 15.87
C ILE A 154 -10.57 -8.54 16.40
N ASP A 155 -10.95 -9.81 16.35
CA ASP A 155 -12.24 -10.29 16.88
C ASP A 155 -12.36 -10.03 18.39
N GLU A 156 -11.23 -10.08 19.12
CA GLU A 156 -11.16 -9.73 20.54
C GLU A 156 -10.93 -8.23 20.80
N GLY A 157 -10.82 -7.40 19.76
CA GLY A 157 -10.69 -5.95 19.87
C GLY A 157 -9.32 -5.44 20.31
N TYR A 158 -8.26 -6.26 20.19
CA TYR A 158 -6.89 -5.89 20.54
C TYR A 158 -6.16 -5.13 19.44
N VAL A 159 -6.53 -5.28 18.17
CA VAL A 159 -5.83 -4.66 17.04
C VAL A 159 -6.73 -3.63 16.36
N LYS A 160 -6.16 -2.46 16.05
CA LYS A 160 -6.79 -1.41 15.25
C LYS A 160 -5.84 -0.91 14.16
N LEU A 161 -6.40 -0.56 13.01
CA LEU A 161 -5.70 0.00 11.86
C LEU A 161 -5.97 1.50 11.74
N LEU A 162 -4.91 2.29 11.57
CA LEU A 162 -4.98 3.72 11.30
C LEU A 162 -4.39 4.00 9.90
N PRO A 163 -5.23 4.33 8.90
CA PRO A 163 -4.75 4.75 7.59
C PRO A 163 -4.12 6.14 7.64
N ALA A 164 -2.97 6.28 7.01
CA ALA A 164 -2.33 7.55 6.72
C ALA A 164 -2.02 7.63 5.22
N LYS A 165 -2.82 8.39 4.47
CA LYS A 165 -2.59 8.61 3.04
C LYS A 165 -1.38 9.51 2.86
N ILE A 166 -0.28 8.93 2.44
CA ILE A 166 0.93 9.66 2.07
C ILE A 166 1.35 9.38 0.62
N LEU A 167 0.61 8.48 -0.05
CA LEU A 167 0.74 8.18 -1.47
C LEU A 167 -0.57 8.55 -2.20
N HIS A 168 -0.42 9.13 -3.37
CA HIS A 168 -1.49 9.49 -4.26
C HIS A 168 -2.20 8.27 -4.84
N ASN A 169 -3.34 8.48 -5.50
CA ASN A 169 -4.12 7.42 -6.15
C ASN A 169 -3.37 6.71 -7.28
N GLN A 170 -2.22 7.23 -7.75
CA GLN A 170 -1.33 6.56 -8.69
C GLN A 170 -0.10 5.90 -8.02
N GLY A 171 -0.09 5.79 -6.68
CA GLY A 171 0.89 4.98 -5.94
C GLY A 171 2.23 5.67 -5.65
N TRP A 172 2.42 6.91 -6.12
CA TRP A 172 3.60 7.73 -5.81
C TRP A 172 3.31 8.72 -4.67
N GLY A 173 4.34 9.28 -4.04
CA GLY A 173 4.16 10.28 -2.98
C GLY A 173 5.22 11.37 -3.03
N ASP A 174 4.81 12.60 -2.70
CA ASP A 174 5.69 13.75 -2.64
C ASP A 174 6.45 13.79 -1.31
N LYS A 175 7.78 13.98 -1.36
CA LYS A 175 8.63 13.98 -0.14
C LYS A 175 8.14 14.96 0.95
N PRO A 176 7.74 16.21 0.63
CA PRO A 176 7.24 17.13 1.65
C PRO A 176 5.95 16.62 2.31
N GLU A 177 5.04 16.04 1.55
CA GLU A 177 3.77 15.50 2.04
C GLU A 177 3.99 14.27 2.92
N ILE A 178 4.85 13.36 2.50
CA ILE A 178 5.27 12.19 3.28
C ILE A 178 5.85 12.64 4.63
N ILE A 179 6.78 13.59 4.62
CA ILE A 179 7.40 14.11 5.85
C ILE A 179 6.36 14.76 6.76
N ALA A 180 5.45 15.57 6.19
CA ALA A 180 4.39 16.21 6.95
C ALA A 180 3.44 15.18 7.57
N GLY A 181 3.02 14.18 6.79
CA GLY A 181 2.13 13.11 7.21
C GLY A 181 2.72 12.24 8.31
N VAL A 182 3.97 11.79 8.14
CA VAL A 182 4.67 11.00 9.18
C VAL A 182 4.80 11.81 10.48
N LYS A 183 5.21 13.08 10.40
CA LYS A 183 5.35 13.93 11.60
C LYS A 183 4.02 14.14 12.32
N ASP A 184 2.95 14.44 11.58
CA ASP A 184 1.64 14.64 12.19
C ASP A 184 1.11 13.36 12.82
N ILE A 185 1.23 12.21 12.15
CA ILE A 185 0.81 10.92 12.71
C ILE A 185 1.61 10.58 13.97
N LEU A 186 2.92 10.80 14.01
CA LEU A 186 3.73 10.55 15.22
C LEU A 186 3.17 11.31 16.43
N ASN A 187 2.72 12.54 16.25
CA ASN A 187 2.07 13.31 17.32
C ASN A 187 0.71 12.72 17.70
N LYS A 188 -0.11 12.31 16.71
CA LYS A 188 -1.45 11.76 16.96
C LYS A 188 -1.42 10.40 17.65
N VAL A 189 -0.42 9.55 17.37
CA VAL A 189 -0.34 8.22 17.99
C VAL A 189 0.20 8.25 19.42
N GLN A 190 0.77 9.37 19.86
CA GLN A 190 1.34 9.50 21.21
C GLN A 190 0.31 9.17 22.30
N VAL A 191 -0.94 9.60 22.13
CA VAL A 191 -2.03 9.26 23.07
C VAL A 191 -2.24 7.74 23.21
N TYR A 192 -2.00 6.95 22.17
CA TYR A 192 -2.11 5.49 22.24
C TYR A 192 -0.94 4.90 23.02
N VAL A 193 0.28 5.40 22.78
CA VAL A 193 1.49 5.01 23.52
C VAL A 193 1.33 5.31 25.01
N ASP A 194 0.87 6.52 25.34
CA ASP A 194 0.64 6.94 26.73
C ASP A 194 -0.41 6.09 27.44
N ASN A 195 -1.41 5.58 26.69
CA ASN A 195 -2.40 4.63 27.17
C ASN A 195 -1.91 3.16 27.14
N GLY A 196 -0.62 2.92 26.93
CA GLY A 196 0.00 1.59 26.98
C GLY A 196 -0.23 0.71 25.75
N TRP A 197 -0.70 1.27 24.63
CA TRP A 197 -0.80 0.53 23.37
C TRP A 197 0.59 0.34 22.75
N LEU A 198 0.78 -0.78 22.07
CA LEU A 198 1.89 -0.94 21.14
C LEU A 198 1.52 -0.26 19.82
N VAL A 199 2.41 0.58 19.28
CA VAL A 199 2.22 1.22 17.97
C VAL A 199 3.22 0.62 16.98
N ILE A 200 2.72 0.18 15.83
CA ILE A 200 3.49 -0.39 14.72
C ILE A 200 3.27 0.46 13.49
N PHE A 201 4.34 0.74 12.74
CA PHE A 201 4.27 1.45 11.46
C PHE A 201 4.55 0.49 10.30
N ASN A 202 3.60 0.36 9.39
CA ASN A 202 3.77 -0.34 8.12
C ASN A 202 4.03 0.69 7.02
N ASN A 203 5.12 0.49 6.27
CA ASN A 203 5.57 1.37 5.20
C ASN A 203 5.88 0.50 3.98
N SER A 204 4.90 0.29 3.11
CA SER A 204 5.04 -0.53 1.90
C SER A 204 5.38 0.34 0.68
N TRP A 205 6.35 1.23 0.84
CA TRP A 205 6.82 2.20 -0.16
C TRP A 205 8.33 2.40 -0.05
N GLY A 206 8.99 2.86 -1.11
CA GLY A 206 10.45 3.05 -1.15
C GLY A 206 10.95 3.75 -2.40
#